data_AF-A0A6G6JY86-F1
#
_entry.id   AF-A0A6G6JY86-F1
#
_cell.length_a   1.000
_cell.length_b   1.000
_cell.length_c   1.000
_cell.angle_alpha   90.00
_cell.angle_beta   90.00
_cell.angle_gamma   90.00
#
_symmetry.space_group_name_H-M   'P 1'
#
loop_
_entity.id
_entity.type
_entity.pdbx_description
1 polymer ?
#
loop_
_entity_poly.entity_id
_entity_poly.type
_entity_poly.pdbx_seq_one_letter_code
_entity_poly.pdbx_strand_id
1 'polypeptide(L)'
;MKSIRSWSDLPHFDSEEDEAKYWSEHQLDARLMQSSMHRPDVRESTTITLRFDPRMLSRIKRIARRRYLNYQSMIKQWLSERMEEEMKD
;
A
#
# COMPACT_ATOMS: atom_id res chain seq x y z
N MET A 1 -0.72 35.09 0.77
CA MET A 1 0.02 33.91 1.24
C MET A 1 0.56 33.14 0.04
N LYS A 2 1.87 32.90 0.00
CA LYS A 2 2.53 32.13 -1.07
C LYS A 2 2.25 30.64 -0.87
N SER A 3 1.86 29.94 -1.93
CA SER A 3 1.50 28.50 -1.84
C SER A 3 2.69 27.62 -2.20
N ILE A 4 3.06 26.70 -1.30
CA ILE A 4 4.13 25.72 -1.49
C ILE A 4 3.55 24.51 -2.23
N ARG A 5 4.15 24.18 -3.38
CA ARG A 5 3.67 23.10 -4.26
C ARG A 5 4.51 21.83 -4.18
N SER A 6 5.73 21.92 -3.68
CA SER A 6 6.64 20.78 -3.48
C SER A 6 7.31 20.85 -2.12
N TRP A 7 7.54 19.69 -1.50
CA TRP A 7 8.34 19.59 -0.26
C TRP A 7 9.80 20.03 -0.46
N SER A 8 10.31 20.02 -1.70
CA SER A 8 11.64 20.53 -2.04
C SER A 8 11.77 22.05 -1.95
N ASP A 9 10.66 22.77 -1.95
CA ASP A 9 10.65 24.24 -1.90
C ASP A 9 10.77 24.79 -0.46
N LEU A 10 10.71 23.90 0.54
CA LEU A 10 10.90 24.26 1.95
C LEU A 10 12.39 24.46 2.25
N PRO A 11 12.80 25.65 2.72
CA PRO A 11 14.17 25.88 3.15
C PRO A 11 14.44 25.12 4.47
N HIS A 12 15.72 24.91 4.76
CA HIS A 12 16.13 24.46 6.09
C HIS A 12 16.03 25.65 7.06
N PHE A 13 15.38 25.45 8.21
CA PHE A 13 15.26 26.47 9.24
C PHE A 13 16.27 26.17 10.35
N ASP A 14 17.07 27.17 10.71
CA ASP A 14 18.03 27.07 11.81
C ASP A 14 17.38 27.43 13.17
N SER A 15 16.22 28.08 13.15
CA SER A 15 15.46 28.49 14.35
C SER A 15 13.94 28.39 14.17
N GLU A 16 13.22 28.18 15.27
CA GLU A 16 11.73 28.16 15.27
C GLU A 16 11.13 29.53 14.93
N GLU A 17 11.83 30.63 15.23
CA GLU A 17 11.38 31.99 14.93
C GLU A 17 11.37 32.26 13.41
N ASP A 18 12.37 31.75 12.70
CA ASP A 18 12.44 31.83 11.23
C ASP A 18 11.34 30.99 10.57
N GLU A 19 11.06 29.81 11.13
CA GLU A 19 9.96 28.96 10.68
C GLU A 19 8.60 29.65 10.88
N ALA A 20 8.34 30.24 12.05
CA ALA A 20 7.09 30.93 12.34
C ALA A 20 6.87 32.13 11.39
N LYS A 21 7.93 32.89 11.12
CA LYS A 21 7.89 34.00 10.16
C LYS A 21 7.61 33.49 8.74
N TYR A 22 8.23 32.39 8.34
CA TYR A 22 8.00 31.78 7.04
C TYR A 22 6.53 31.33 6.88
N TRP A 23 5.95 30.62 7.85
CA TRP A 23 4.55 30.19 7.81
C TRP A 23 3.52 31.31 7.95
N SER A 24 3.91 32.49 8.47
CA SER A 24 3.04 33.66 8.44
C SER A 24 2.79 34.18 7.02
N GLU A 25 3.74 33.95 6.10
CA GLU A 25 3.68 34.41 4.71
C GLU A 25 3.35 33.28 3.71
N HIS A 26 3.58 32.02 4.09
CA HIS A 26 3.47 30.83 3.23
C HIS A 26 2.39 29.87 3.73
N GLN A 27 1.75 29.15 2.80
CA GLN A 27 0.77 28.11 3.07
C GLN A 27 1.03 26.91 2.18
N LEU A 28 0.57 25.72 2.57
CA LEU A 28 0.66 24.53 1.73
C LEU A 28 -0.43 24.53 0.66
N ASP A 29 -0.09 24.10 -0.56
CA ASP A 29 -1.09 23.89 -1.60
C ASP A 29 -2.01 22.73 -1.21
N ALA A 30 -3.31 22.88 -1.46
CA ALA A 30 -4.31 21.86 -1.15
C ALA A 30 -3.99 20.51 -1.80
N ARG A 31 -3.35 20.50 -2.99
CA ARG A 31 -2.94 19.25 -3.67
C ARG A 31 -1.75 18.59 -2.97
N LEU A 32 -0.82 19.38 -2.44
CA LEU A 32 0.33 18.89 -1.68
C LEU A 32 -0.12 18.33 -0.32
N MET A 33 -1.10 18.96 0.33
CA MET A 33 -1.74 18.40 1.52
C MET A 33 -2.45 17.08 1.21
N GLN A 34 -3.18 17.01 0.09
CA GLN A 34 -3.88 15.80 -0.35
C GLN A 34 -2.94 14.63 -0.67
N SER A 35 -1.77 14.90 -1.26
CA SER A 35 -0.76 13.86 -1.55
C SER A 35 -0.03 13.37 -0.30
N SER A 36 0.03 14.21 0.73
CA SER A 36 0.66 13.89 2.01
C SER A 36 -0.27 13.14 2.96
N MET A 37 -1.56 13.06 2.63
CA MET A 37 -2.46 12.12 3.30
C MET A 37 -2.04 10.70 2.94
N HIS A 38 -1.57 9.97 3.96
CA HIS A 38 -1.28 8.55 3.86
C HIS A 38 -2.55 7.84 3.42
N ARG A 39 -2.67 7.53 2.13
CA ARG A 39 -3.71 6.61 1.67
C ARG A 39 -3.34 5.27 2.30
N PRO A 40 -4.20 4.67 3.15
CA PRO A 40 -4.04 3.26 3.42
C PRO A 40 -4.06 2.61 2.05
N ASP A 41 -3.06 1.79 1.75
CA ASP A 41 -3.09 0.95 0.57
C ASP A 41 -4.27 -0.02 0.79
N VAL A 42 -5.47 0.44 0.43
CA VAL A 42 -6.69 -0.34 0.54
C VAL A 42 -6.49 -1.40 -0.52
N ARG A 43 -5.95 -2.55 -0.09
CA ARG A 43 -5.86 -3.75 -0.92
C ARG A 43 -7.24 -3.99 -1.51
N GLU A 44 -7.42 -3.56 -2.76
CA GLU A 44 -8.64 -3.77 -3.52
C GLU A 44 -8.73 -5.26 -3.82
N SER A 45 -9.22 -6.03 -2.85
CA SER A 45 -9.43 -7.46 -3.02
C SER A 45 -10.87 -7.69 -3.48
N THR A 46 -11.04 -8.06 -4.74
CA THR A 46 -12.33 -8.48 -5.26
C THR A 46 -12.63 -9.91 -4.80
N THR A 47 -13.79 -10.12 -4.19
CA THR A 47 -14.24 -11.48 -3.81
C THR A 47 -14.74 -12.20 -5.05
N ILE A 48 -14.15 -13.35 -5.34
CA ILE A 48 -14.55 -14.23 -6.44
C ILE A 48 -15.01 -15.59 -5.90
N THR A 49 -15.88 -16.27 -6.65
CA THR A 49 -16.27 -17.65 -6.36
C THR A 49 -15.59 -18.61 -7.32
N LEU A 50 -14.83 -19.57 -6.78
CA LEU A 50 -14.15 -20.61 -7.55
C LEU A 50 -14.60 -21.99 -7.06
N ARG A 51 -14.82 -22.93 -7.99
CA ARG A 51 -15.16 -24.32 -7.67
C ARG A 51 -13.90 -25.17 -7.59
N PHE A 52 -13.76 -25.94 -6.52
CA PHE A 52 -12.65 -26.86 -6.30
C PHE A 52 -13.17 -28.28 -6.12
N ASP A 53 -12.43 -29.27 -6.62
CA ASP A 53 -12.64 -30.66 -6.22
C ASP A 53 -12.45 -30.81 -4.68
N PRO A 54 -13.35 -31.51 -3.97
CA PRO A 54 -13.27 -31.65 -2.52
C PRO A 54 -11.96 -32.27 -2.01
N ARG A 55 -11.37 -33.23 -2.76
CA ARG A 55 -10.10 -33.87 -2.39
C ARG A 55 -8.95 -32.89 -2.57
N MET A 56 -8.98 -32.10 -3.64
CA MET A 56 -8.01 -31.03 -3.87
C MET A 56 -8.04 -30.01 -2.73
N LEU A 57 -9.22 -29.46 -2.40
CA LEU A 57 -9.35 -28.47 -1.32
C LEU A 57 -8.86 -29.03 0.03
N SER A 58 -9.14 -30.30 0.32
CA SER A 58 -8.67 -30.98 1.53
C SER A 58 -7.14 -31.07 1.59
N ARG A 59 -6.48 -31.35 0.46
CA ARG A 59 -5.02 -31.36 0.36
C ARG A 59 -4.44 -29.96 0.61
N ILE A 60 -5.03 -28.92 0.04
CA ILE A 60 -4.60 -27.52 0.23
C ILE A 60 -4.71 -27.14 1.71
N LYS A 61 -5.85 -27.42 2.36
CA LYS A 61 -6.04 -27.16 3.79
C LYS A 61 -5.00 -27.84 4.66
N ARG A 62 -4.64 -29.09 4.33
CA ARG A 62 -3.58 -29.83 5.05
C ARG A 62 -2.21 -29.19 4.90
N ILE A 63 -1.85 -28.75 3.69
CA ILE A 63 -0.57 -28.08 3.44
C ILE A 63 -0.52 -26.72 4.15
N ALA A 64 -1.60 -25.95 4.06
CA ALA A 64 -1.72 -24.64 4.72
C ALA A 64 -1.55 -24.76 6.23
N ARG A 65 -2.22 -25.74 6.87
CA ARG A 65 -2.06 -26.02 8.31
C ARG A 65 -0.61 -26.37 8.68
N ARG A 66 0.09 -27.17 7.87
CA ARG A 66 1.51 -27.51 8.13
C ARG A 66 2.44 -26.29 8.06
N ARG A 67 2.06 -25.28 7.29
CA ARG A 67 2.80 -24.02 7.14
C ARG A 67 2.27 -22.90 8.04
N TYR A 68 1.36 -23.20 8.97
CA TYR A 68 0.73 -22.24 9.87
C TYR A 68 0.03 -21.07 9.14
N LEU A 69 -0.57 -21.35 7.98
CA LEU A 69 -1.26 -20.37 7.14
C LEU A 69 -2.73 -20.73 6.92
N ASN A 70 -3.57 -19.72 6.67
CA ASN A 70 -4.94 -19.93 6.16
C ASN A 70 -4.87 -20.49 4.72
N TYR A 71 -5.71 -21.48 4.40
CA TYR A 71 -5.78 -22.06 3.06
C TYR A 71 -6.10 -21.02 1.98
N GLN A 72 -6.88 -19.98 2.28
CA GLN A 72 -7.15 -18.89 1.33
C GLN A 72 -5.89 -18.06 1.04
N SER A 73 -5.07 -17.80 2.06
CA SER A 73 -3.78 -17.11 1.89
C SER A 73 -2.79 -17.98 1.11
N MET A 74 -2.77 -19.29 1.37
CA MET A 74 -1.95 -20.24 0.62
C MET A 74 -2.31 -20.25 -0.88
N ILE A 75 -3.61 -20.27 -1.20
CA ILE A 75 -4.08 -20.20 -2.60
C ILE A 75 -3.63 -18.89 -3.26
N LYS A 76 -3.77 -17.75 -2.56
CA LYS A 76 -3.32 -16.45 -3.08
C LYS A 76 -1.82 -16.42 -3.35
N GLN A 77 -1.01 -16.98 -2.44
CA GLN A 77 0.43 -17.04 -2.61
C GLN A 77 0.83 -17.87 -3.83
N TRP A 78 0.30 -19.09 -3.97
CA TRP A 78 0.62 -19.94 -5.12
C TRP A 78 0.17 -19.35 -6.45
N LEU A 79 -0.98 -18.66 -6.48
CA LEU A 79 -1.41 -17.94 -7.69
C LEU A 79 -0.45 -16.80 -8.04
N SER A 80 0.02 -16.04 -7.04
CA SER A 80 1.02 -14.98 -7.25
C SER A 80 2.32 -15.55 -7.80
N GLU A 81 2.86 -16.61 -7.17
CA GLU A 81 4.08 -17.29 -7.62
C GLU A 81 3.95 -17.76 -9.07
N ARG A 82 2.83 -18.41 -9.41
CA ARG A 82 2.58 -18.91 -10.77
C ARG A 82 2.41 -17.77 -11.79
N MET A 83 1.79 -16.66 -11.41
CA MET A 83 1.67 -15.48 -12.28
C MET A 83 3.02 -14.83 -12.55
N GLU A 84 3.87 -14.71 -11.53
CA GLU A 84 5.22 -14.17 -11.68
C GLU A 84 6.10 -15.02 -12.60
N GLU A 85 5.92 -16.35 -12.56
CA GLU A 85 6.57 -17.27 -13.51
C GLU A 85 6.09 -17.02 -14.95
N GLU A 86 4.77 -16.98 -15.18
CA GLU A 86 4.20 -16.76 -16.53
C GLU A 86 4.50 -15.37 -17.11
N MET A 87 4.78 -14.37 -16.27
CA MET A 87 5.15 -13.02 -16.73
C MET A 87 6.63 -12.88 -17.08
N LYS A 88 7.48 -13.84 -16.70
CA LYS A 88 8.91 -13.84 -17.01
C LYS A 88 9.22 -14.51 -18.35
N ASP A 89 8.33 -15.38 -18.83
CA ASP A 89 8.34 -15.97 -20.17
C ASP A 89 7.68 -15.02 -21.19
#